data_AF-A0A075FUS3-F1
#
_entry.id   AF-A0A075FUS3-F1
#
_cell.length_a   1.000
_cell.length_b   1.000
_cell.length_c   1.000
_cell.angle_alpha   90.00
_cell.angle_beta   90.00
_cell.angle_gamma   90.00
#
_symmetry.space_group_name_H-M   'P 1'
#
loop_
_entity.id
_entity.type
_entity.pdbx_description
1 polymer ?
#
loop_
_entity_poly.entity_id
_entity_poly.type
_entity_poly.pdbx_seq_one_letter_code
_entity_poly.pdbx_strand_id
1 'polypeptide(L)' 'MVRTCTKCKNEIPDNEELEPVPSSYPCCTKCWGEWKENRVMVINEMRLDMSLKDHRKLLKNTKRYSLVY' A
#
# COMPACT_ATOMS: atom_id res chain seq x y z
N MET A 1 14.41 -16.58 -2.88
CA MET A 1 13.00 -17.06 -2.94
C MET A 1 12.27 -15.98 -3.69
N VAL A 2 11.75 -16.27 -4.89
CA VAL A 2 11.06 -15.25 -5.69
C VAL A 2 9.85 -14.74 -4.92
N ARG A 3 9.88 -13.46 -4.52
CA ARG A 3 8.75 -12.80 -3.88
C ARG A 3 7.75 -12.42 -4.98
N THR A 4 6.46 -12.69 -4.80
CA THR A 4 5.43 -12.31 -5.78
C THR A 4 4.61 -11.15 -5.24
N CYS A 5 4.40 -10.13 -6.07
CA CYS A 5 3.56 -8.99 -5.70
C CYS A 5 2.11 -9.41 -5.56
N THR A 6 1.48 -9.12 -4.43
CA THR A 6 0.09 -9.47 -4.15
C THR A 6 -0.92 -8.71 -5.01
N LYS A 7 -0.57 -7.51 -5.50
CA LYS A 7 -1.43 -6.67 -6.34
C LYS A 7 -1.35 -7.07 -7.82
N CYS A 8 -0.16 -6.96 -8.41
CA CYS A 8 0.02 -7.17 -9.84
C CYS A 8 0.44 -8.60 -10.23
N LYS A 9 0.69 -9.48 -9.25
CA LYS A 9 1.15 -10.88 -9.45
C LYS A 9 2.49 -11.03 -10.16
N ASN A 10 3.21 -9.93 -10.39
CA ASN A 10 4.55 -9.96 -10.96
C ASN A 10 5.59 -10.41 -9.93
N GLU A 11 6.71 -10.94 -10.41
CA GLU A 11 7.87 -11.25 -9.59
C GLU A 11 8.53 -9.96 -9.07
N ILE A 12 8.91 -9.98 -7.80
CA ILE A 12 9.69 -8.97 -7.11
C ILE A 12 11.14 -9.48 -7.09
N PRO A 13 12.06 -8.82 -7.81
CA PRO A 13 13.47 -9.19 -7.79
C PRO A 13 14.03 -9.28 -6.36
N ASP A 14 14.96 -10.22 -6.15
CA ASP A 14 15.61 -10.40 -4.85
C ASP A 14 16.50 -9.19 -4.48
N ASN A 15 16.92 -8.36 -5.46
CA ASN A 15 17.65 -7.12 -5.22
C ASN A 15 16.76 -5.95 -4.75
N GLU A 16 15.44 -6.10 -4.83
CA GLU A 16 14.52 -5.01 -4.55
C GLU A 16 14.31 -4.92 -3.03
N GLU A 17 14.93 -3.90 -2.43
CA GLU A 17 14.78 -3.64 -1.00
C GLU A 17 13.42 -3.01 -0.74
N LEU A 18 12.52 -3.80 -0.14
CA LEU A 18 11.17 -3.35 0.20
C LEU A 18 11.17 -2.69 1.58
N GLU A 19 10.42 -1.60 1.73
CA GLU A 19 10.13 -1.03 3.04
C GLU A 19 9.50 -2.11 3.98
N PRO A 20 9.61 -1.98 5.32
CA PRO A 20 9.14 -3.02 6.27
C PRO A 20 7.67 -3.43 6.07
N VAL A 21 6.85 -2.48 5.63
CA VAL A 21 5.42 -2.65 5.43
C VAL A 21 5.10 -3.47 4.18
N PRO A 22 5.56 -3.11 2.96
CA PRO A 22 5.46 -3.97 1.78
C PRO A 22 6.28 -5.26 1.89
N SER A 23 7.25 -5.36 2.80
CA SER A 23 7.91 -6.64 3.10
C SER A 23 6.99 -7.62 3.83
N SER A 24 6.11 -7.14 4.73
CA SER A 24 5.13 -7.99 5.44
C SER A 24 3.97 -8.46 4.57
N TYR A 25 3.71 -7.74 3.47
CA TYR A 25 2.69 -8.04 2.49
C TYR A 25 3.31 -7.80 1.10
N PRO A 26 3.96 -8.81 0.50
CA PRO A 26 4.91 -8.64 -0.59
C PRO A 26 4.27 -7.85 -1.73
N CYS A 27 4.70 -6.60 -1.85
CA CYS A 27 4.19 -5.63 -2.81
C CYS A 27 5.39 -4.93 -3.42
N CYS A 28 5.50 -4.93 -4.76
CA CYS A 28 6.62 -4.28 -5.44
C CYS A 28 6.62 -2.77 -5.20
N THR A 29 7.78 -2.13 -5.36
CA THR A 29 7.93 -0.67 -5.18
C THR A 29 6.97 0.13 -6.04
N LYS A 30 6.66 -0.34 -7.26
CA LYS A 30 5.69 0.31 -8.16
C LYS A 30 4.28 0.35 -7.55
N CYS A 31 3.74 -0.80 -7.16
CA CYS A 31 2.41 -0.88 -6.57
C CYS A 31 2.35 -0.18 -5.20
N TRP A 32 3.45 -0.19 -4.45
CA TRP A 32 3.59 0.56 -3.22
C TRP A 32 3.61 2.08 -3.46
N GLY A 33 4.28 2.54 -4.53
CA GLY A 33 4.30 3.92 -4.98
C GLY A 33 2.92 4.44 -5.33
N GLU A 34 2.18 3.70 -6.17
CA GLU A 34 0.79 4.01 -6.52
C GLU A 34 -0.10 4.11 -5.27
N TRP A 35 0.09 3.22 -4.29
CA TRP A 35 -0.64 3.31 -3.03
C TRP A 35 -0.32 4.58 -2.25
N LYS A 36 0.95 5.00 -2.19
CA LYS A 36 1.37 6.23 -1.50
C LYS A 36 0.72 7.47 -2.12
N GLU A 37 0.64 7.53 -3.44
CA GLU A 37 -0.04 8.60 -4.18
C GLU A 37 -1.56 8.57 -3.93
N ASN A 38 -2.20 7.42 -4.14
CA ASN A 38 -3.63 7.24 -3.91
C ASN A 38 -4.05 7.56 -2.46
N ARG A 39 -3.20 7.23 -1.48
CA ARG A 39 -3.41 7.57 -0.07
C ARG A 39 -3.56 9.08 0.12
N VAL A 40 -2.71 9.89 -0.51
CA VAL A 40 -2.74 11.35 -0.35
C VAL A 40 -4.03 11.90 -0.95
N MET A 41 -4.42 11.39 -2.13
CA MET A 41 -5.69 11.75 -2.76
C MET A 41 -6.88 11.41 -1.86
N VAL A 42 -6.95 10.19 -1.32
CA VAL A 42 -8.03 9.78 -0.41
C VAL A 42 -8.07 10.64 0.85
N ILE A 43 -6.92 11.00 1.44
CA ILE A 43 -6.88 11.88 2.60
C ILE A 43 -7.46 13.26 2.27
N ASN A 44 -7.07 13.83 1.12
CA ASN A 44 -7.48 15.18 0.73
C ASN A 44 -8.96 15.23 0.31
N GLU A 45 -9.39 14.35 -0.57
CA GLU A 45 -10.75 14.33 -1.13
C GLU A 45 -11.79 13.97 -0.06
N MET A 46 -11.49 12.99 0.80
CA MET A 46 -12.38 12.59 1.90
C MET A 46 -12.20 13.45 3.16
N ARG A 47 -11.28 14.43 3.13
CA ARG A 47 -10.92 15.30 4.26
C ARG A 47 -10.61 14.53 5.55
N LEU A 48 -9.79 13.48 5.43
CA LEU A 48 -9.43 12.63 6.56
C LEU A 48 -8.46 13.35 7.50
N ASP A 49 -8.96 13.69 8.68
CA ASP A 49 -8.12 14.05 9.83
C ASP A 49 -7.37 12.82 10.38
N MET A 50 -6.04 12.78 10.18
CA MET A 50 -5.16 11.70 10.63
C MET A 50 -4.98 11.63 12.15
N SER A 51 -5.42 12.63 12.91
CA SER A 51 -5.49 12.60 14.38
C SER A 51 -6.65 11.74 14.89
N LEU A 52 -7.70 11.55 14.08
CA LEU A 52 -8.87 10.75 14.43
C LEU A 52 -8.64 9.26 14.14
N LYS A 53 -8.96 8.42 15.12
CA LYS A 53 -8.77 6.96 15.03
C LYS A 53 -9.56 6.33 13.89
N ASP A 54 -10.79 6.79 13.67
CA ASP A 54 -11.68 6.23 12.65
C ASP A 54 -11.22 6.56 11.24
N HIS A 55 -10.70 7.77 11.02
CA HIS A 55 -10.10 8.16 9.76
C HIS A 55 -8.85 7.34 9.43
N ARG A 56 -7.97 7.10 10.42
CA ARG A 56 -6.84 6.18 10.25
C ARG A 56 -7.29 4.76 9.92
N LYS A 57 -8.40 4.28 10.52
CA LYS A 57 -8.96 2.95 10.24
C LYS A 57 -9.49 2.87 8.82
N LEU A 58 -10.19 3.90 8.34
CA LEU A 58 -10.68 3.99 6.96
C LEU A 58 -9.53 3.96 5.96
N LEU A 59 -8.47 4.73 6.19
CA LEU A 59 -7.28 4.73 5.34
C LEU A 59 -6.54 3.37 5.34
N LYS A 60 -6.50 2.70 6.49
CA LYS A 60 -5.92 1.35 6.60
C LYS A 60 -6.75 0.30 5.83
N ASN A 61 -8.06 0.44 5.81
CA ASN A 61 -8.95 -0.46 5.07
C ASN A 61 -8.82 -0.24 3.55
N THR A 62 -8.86 1.00 3.09
CA THR A 62 -8.64 1.34 1.66
C THR A 62 -7.29 0.86 1.15
N LYS A 63 -6.23 0.99 1.97
CA LYS A 63 -4.93 0.36 1.70
C LYS A 63 -5.05 -1.14 1.45
N ARG A 64 -5.75 -1.85 2.33
CA ARG A 64 -5.91 -3.31 2.23
C ARG A 64 -6.67 -3.68 0.96
N TYR A 65 -7.71 -2.94 0.58
CA TYR A 65 -8.42 -3.20 -0.67
C TYR A 65 -7.55 -2.91 -1.90
N SER A 66 -6.87 -1.77 -1.95
CA SER A 66 -6.07 -1.33 -3.11
C SER A 66 -4.80 -2.15 -3.38
N LEU A 67 -4.34 -2.94 -2.42
CA LEU A 67 -3.13 -3.79 -2.56
C LEU A 67 -3.47 -5.28 -2.74
N VAL A 68 -4.75 -5.64 -2.58
CA VAL A 68 -5.30 -7.00 -2.78
C VAL A 68 -6.02 -7.10 -4.13
N TYR A 69 -6.68 -6.02 -4.56
CA TYR A 69 -7.41 -5.87 -5.82
C TYR A 69 -6.72 -4.84 -6.71
#